data_AF-A0A9P8EYH6-F1
#
_entry.id   AF-A0A9P8EYH6-F1
#
_cell.length_a   1.000
_cell.length_b   1.000
_cell.length_c   1.000
_cell.angle_alpha   90.00
_cell.angle_beta   90.00
_cell.angle_gamma   90.00
#
_symmetry.space_group_name_H-M   'P 1'
#
loop_
_entity.id
_entity.type
_entity.pdbx_description
1 polymer ?
#
loop_
_entity_poly.entity_id
_entity_poly.type
_entity_poly.pdbx_seq_one_letter_code
_entity_poly.pdbx_strand_id
1 'polypeptide(L)'
;MSPEVDSVIKQWPWISLSVGIALSVQLLFGEWKTARGLSDVGSYSSWSLRLSDPRWLCYICGPMYMIHQFEEWGYDIKGVPYSFHRSLCENLGYPDTNNCPATPLPVFAFNGITMWIGAWSLRYISPSAGGANYYGMVVVNGLSHIIRAIKDNEYNAGLASTLLNFMPAAYLFYSAVLDDKRIGVAGIVRSLVLGVVGHLVWVLPYIWIDKGYISEVTACGIQLLNTAMLNLVSTPV
;
A
#
# COMPACT_ATOMS: atom_id res chain seq x y z
N MET A 1 7.31 -17.52 -17.93
CA MET A 1 8.17 -17.87 -16.78
C MET A 1 8.22 -19.37 -16.62
N SER A 2 9.28 -19.95 -16.06
CA SER A 2 9.27 -21.37 -15.70
C SER A 2 8.36 -21.61 -14.48
N PRO A 3 7.82 -22.82 -14.29
CA PRO A 3 6.99 -23.17 -13.14
C PRO A 3 7.68 -22.92 -11.78
N GLU A 4 9.00 -23.09 -11.71
CA GLU A 4 9.76 -22.86 -10.48
C GLU A 4 9.77 -21.37 -10.10
N VAL A 5 10.00 -20.48 -11.07
CA VAL A 5 9.99 -19.02 -10.85
C VAL A 5 8.60 -18.55 -10.43
N ASP A 6 7.55 -19.10 -11.04
CA ASP A 6 6.16 -18.80 -10.69
C ASP A 6 5.84 -19.22 -9.25
N SER A 7 6.31 -20.39 -8.82
CA SER A 7 6.11 -20.90 -7.47
C SER A 7 6.79 -20.04 -6.40
N VAL A 8 7.97 -19.48 -6.70
CA VAL A 8 8.71 -18.60 -5.78
C VAL A 8 8.03 -17.24 -5.70
N ILE A 9 7.64 -16.66 -6.85
CA ILE A 9 6.96 -15.37 -6.86
C ILE A 9 5.67 -15.46 -6.04
N LYS A 10 4.88 -16.52 -6.19
CA LYS A 10 3.65 -16.71 -5.39
C LYS A 10 3.86 -16.71 -3.87
N GLN A 11 5.07 -16.94 -3.35
CA GLN A 11 5.34 -16.86 -1.90
C GLN A 11 5.56 -15.44 -1.37
N TRP A 12 5.61 -14.42 -2.24
CA TRP A 12 5.81 -13.02 -1.84
C TRP A 12 4.87 -12.50 -0.74
N PRO A 13 3.59 -12.93 -0.61
CA PRO A 13 2.72 -12.47 0.46
C PRO A 13 3.24 -12.85 1.85
N TRP A 14 3.85 -14.04 2.00
CA TRP A 14 4.47 -14.47 3.26
C TRP A 14 5.71 -13.65 3.61
N ILE A 15 6.48 -13.27 2.59
CA ILE A 15 7.60 -12.34 2.75
C ILE A 15 7.05 -10.99 3.24
N SER A 16 5.97 -10.51 2.64
CA SER A 16 5.29 -9.28 3.06
C SER A 16 4.87 -9.34 4.53
N LEU A 17 4.17 -10.40 4.94
CA LEU A 17 3.73 -10.58 6.32
C LEU A 17 4.91 -10.59 7.29
N SER A 18 5.93 -11.39 6.98
CA SER A 18 7.08 -11.58 7.88
C SER A 18 7.87 -10.28 8.06
N VAL A 19 8.13 -9.57 6.96
CA VAL A 19 8.81 -8.27 6.99
C VAL A 19 7.93 -7.22 7.66
N GLY A 20 6.63 -7.19 7.34
CA GLY A 20 5.66 -6.30 7.97
C GLY A 20 5.62 -6.45 9.49
N ILE A 21 5.55 -7.68 9.99
CA ILE A 21 5.61 -7.97 11.43
C ILE A 21 6.94 -7.53 12.03
N ALA A 22 8.07 -7.87 11.40
CA ALA A 22 9.39 -7.49 11.90
C ALA A 22 9.55 -5.95 11.99
N LEU A 23 9.05 -5.23 11.00
CA LEU A 23 9.05 -3.77 10.99
C LEU A 23 8.09 -3.17 12.03
N SER A 24 6.91 -3.77 12.22
CA SER A 24 6.00 -3.39 13.31
C SER A 24 6.65 -3.57 14.68
N VAL A 25 7.29 -4.72 14.93
CA VAL A 25 8.01 -4.99 16.18
C VAL A 25 9.13 -3.97 16.37
N GLN A 26 9.90 -3.68 15.33
CA GLN A 26 10.91 -2.63 15.37
C GLN A 26 10.26 -1.29 15.76
N LEU A 27 9.09 -0.93 15.21
CA LEU A 27 8.45 0.38 15.42
C LEU A 27 7.93 0.55 16.84
N LEU A 28 7.51 -0.56 17.42
CA LEU A 28 6.94 -0.59 18.76
C LEU A 28 8.02 -0.61 19.85
N PHE A 29 9.13 -1.31 19.61
CA PHE A 29 10.09 -1.68 20.66
C PHE A 29 11.56 -1.33 20.38
N GLY A 30 11.92 -0.92 19.15
CA GLY A 30 13.31 -0.66 18.75
C GLY A 30 13.74 0.81 18.86
N GLU A 31 15.06 1.04 18.73
CA GLU A 31 15.64 2.38 18.54
C GLU A 31 15.56 2.81 17.06
N TRP A 32 15.32 4.09 16.81
CA TRP A 32 15.07 4.61 15.47
C TRP A 32 16.05 5.70 15.07
N LYS A 33 16.56 5.61 13.85
CA LYS A 33 17.36 6.65 13.18
C LYS A 33 16.58 7.17 11.98
N THR A 34 16.40 8.48 11.92
CA THR A 34 15.87 9.18 10.74
C THR A 34 17.03 9.67 9.86
N ALA A 35 16.72 10.16 8.66
CA ALA A 35 17.70 10.86 7.81
C ALA A 35 18.38 12.07 8.49
N ARG A 36 17.83 12.56 9.61
CA ARG A 36 18.33 13.73 10.37
C ARG A 36 18.99 13.36 11.70
N GLY A 37 19.26 12.08 11.96
CA GLY A 37 19.85 11.60 13.21
C GLY A 37 18.93 10.68 14.01
N LEU A 38 19.28 10.41 15.28
CA LEU A 38 18.44 9.63 16.20
C LEU A 38 17.04 10.24 16.24
N SER A 39 16.03 9.40 16.01
CA SER A 39 14.64 9.77 16.14
C SER A 39 14.29 9.78 17.63
N ASP A 40 13.76 10.90 18.12
CA ASP A 40 13.14 11.01 19.43
C ASP A 40 11.82 10.24 19.53
N VAL A 41 11.35 9.64 18.43
CA VAL A 41 10.08 8.93 18.35
C VAL A 41 10.01 7.70 19.28
N GLY A 42 11.14 7.06 19.56
CA GLY A 42 11.26 6.01 20.59
C GLY A 42 11.28 6.56 22.03
N SER A 43 11.53 7.85 22.21
CA SER A 43 11.57 8.52 23.52
C SER A 43 10.21 9.06 23.98
N TYR A 44 9.17 8.98 23.15
CA TYR A 44 7.82 9.32 23.57
C TYR A 44 7.34 8.37 24.67
N SER A 45 7.16 8.94 25.86
CA SER A 45 6.69 8.25 27.07
C SER A 45 5.21 7.89 27.01
N SER A 46 4.44 8.45 26.07
CA SER A 46 3.01 8.19 25.90
C SER A 46 2.63 7.82 24.46
N TRP A 47 1.58 7.00 24.34
CA TRP A 47 0.94 6.66 23.07
C TRP A 47 0.30 7.86 22.37
N SER A 48 -0.23 8.81 23.14
CA SER A 48 -0.83 10.03 22.58
C SER A 48 0.16 10.83 21.74
N LEU A 49 1.40 10.99 22.23
CA LEU A 49 2.45 11.72 21.50
C LEU A 49 2.84 11.00 20.21
N ARG A 50 2.94 9.66 20.24
CA ARG A 50 3.23 8.86 19.04
C ARG A 50 2.13 8.99 17.98
N LEU A 51 0.88 8.87 18.40
CA LEU A 51 -0.29 8.96 17.51
C LEU A 51 -0.55 10.37 16.98
N SER A 52 0.14 11.39 17.53
CA SER A 52 0.14 12.76 17.01
C SER A 52 1.38 13.12 16.18
N ASP A 53 2.42 12.27 16.13
CA ASP A 53 3.61 12.56 15.31
C ASP A 53 3.40 12.09 13.86
N PRO A 54 3.30 13.02 12.89
CA PRO A 54 3.10 12.65 11.50
C PRO A 54 4.25 11.81 10.90
N ARG A 55 5.46 11.91 11.46
CA ARG A 55 6.61 11.10 11.02
C ARG A 55 6.47 9.65 11.46
N TRP A 56 6.03 9.42 12.70
CA TRP A 56 5.80 8.06 13.18
C TRP A 56 4.70 7.36 12.38
N LEU A 57 3.63 8.10 12.08
CA LEU A 57 2.53 7.61 11.25
C LEU A 57 2.98 7.31 9.81
N CYS A 58 3.84 8.15 9.20
CA CYS A 58 4.49 7.81 7.92
C CYS A 58 5.19 6.45 7.96
N TYR A 59 5.87 6.13 9.06
CA TYR A 59 6.65 4.90 9.17
C TYR A 59 5.78 3.67 9.34
N ILE A 60 4.61 3.81 9.97
CA ILE A 60 3.62 2.74 10.08
C ILE A 60 3.05 2.34 8.73
N CYS A 61 2.96 3.28 7.78
CA CYS A 61 2.34 3.05 6.49
C CYS A 61 2.89 1.78 5.79
N GLY A 62 4.20 1.59 5.81
CA GLY A 62 4.86 0.41 5.21
C GLY A 62 4.43 -0.94 5.81
N PRO A 63 4.71 -1.21 7.10
CA PRO A 63 4.31 -2.47 7.73
C PRO A 63 2.80 -2.70 7.70
N MET A 64 2.01 -1.64 7.86
CA MET A 64 0.55 -1.72 7.70
C MET A 64 0.17 -2.27 6.32
N TYR A 65 0.76 -1.71 5.26
CA TYR A 65 0.45 -2.13 3.89
C TYR A 65 0.96 -3.53 3.59
N MET A 66 2.12 -3.90 4.12
CA MET A 66 2.67 -5.25 3.98
C MET A 66 1.75 -6.32 4.61
N ILE A 67 1.18 -6.03 5.77
CA ILE A 67 0.19 -6.90 6.43
C ILE A 67 -1.09 -6.99 5.59
N HIS A 68 -1.58 -5.87 5.06
CA HIS A 68 -2.74 -5.84 4.18
C HIS A 68 -2.55 -6.67 2.90
N GLN A 69 -1.38 -6.58 2.27
CA GLN A 69 -1.05 -7.39 1.09
C GLN A 69 -1.11 -8.89 1.37
N PHE A 70 -0.80 -9.32 2.59
CA PHE A 70 -0.96 -10.72 2.96
C PHE A 70 -2.44 -11.13 3.02
N GLU A 71 -3.33 -10.26 3.49
CA GLU A 71 -4.77 -10.55 3.48
C GLU A 71 -5.31 -10.68 2.05
N GLU A 72 -4.90 -9.80 1.14
CA GLU A 72 -5.33 -9.83 -0.26
C GLU A 72 -4.74 -11.02 -1.03
N TRP A 73 -3.42 -11.17 -0.97
CA TRP A 73 -2.65 -12.04 -1.87
C TRP A 73 -2.15 -13.30 -1.20
N GLY A 74 -2.21 -13.41 0.12
CA GLY A 74 -1.85 -14.62 0.86
C GLY A 74 -3.12 -15.37 1.24
N TYR A 75 -3.62 -15.10 2.44
CA TYR A 75 -4.83 -15.69 3.00
C TYR A 75 -5.72 -14.59 3.56
N ASP A 76 -6.99 -14.61 3.17
CA ASP A 76 -7.97 -13.72 3.79
C ASP A 76 -8.33 -14.19 5.21
N ILE A 77 -9.15 -13.41 5.92
CA ILE A 77 -9.52 -13.75 7.31
C ILE A 77 -10.36 -15.04 7.42
N LYS A 78 -10.94 -15.51 6.30
CA LYS A 78 -11.67 -16.77 6.22
C LYS A 78 -10.74 -17.95 5.91
N GLY A 79 -9.44 -17.70 5.73
CA GLY A 79 -8.45 -18.71 5.36
C GLY A 79 -8.50 -19.10 3.88
N VAL A 80 -9.13 -18.30 3.02
CA VAL A 80 -9.16 -18.56 1.57
C VAL A 80 -7.89 -17.99 0.94
N PRO A 81 -7.10 -18.83 0.24
CA PRO A 81 -5.87 -18.36 -0.38
C PRO A 81 -6.14 -17.56 -1.67
N TYR A 82 -5.40 -16.47 -1.85
CA TYR A 82 -5.43 -15.61 -3.06
C TYR A 82 -6.83 -15.14 -3.49
N SER A 83 -7.75 -14.90 -2.54
CA SER A 83 -9.12 -14.53 -2.87
C SER A 83 -9.23 -13.17 -3.57
N PHE A 84 -8.33 -12.22 -3.29
CA PHE A 84 -8.28 -10.96 -4.03
C PHE A 84 -7.89 -11.18 -5.50
N HIS A 85 -6.88 -12.01 -5.77
CA HIS A 85 -6.45 -12.32 -7.14
C HIS A 85 -7.61 -12.88 -7.97
N ARG A 86 -8.39 -13.82 -7.39
CA ARG A 86 -9.57 -14.37 -8.04
C ARG A 86 -10.60 -13.28 -8.35
N SER A 87 -10.94 -12.45 -7.36
CA SER A 87 -11.90 -11.35 -7.55
C SER A 87 -11.42 -10.32 -8.59
N LEU A 88 -10.13 -10.00 -8.61
CA LEU A 88 -9.52 -9.13 -9.61
C LEU A 88 -9.69 -9.72 -11.02
N CYS A 89 -9.39 -11.01 -11.20
CA CYS A 89 -9.55 -11.68 -12.48
C CYS A 89 -11.02 -11.72 -12.92
N GLU A 90 -11.94 -12.05 -12.02
CA GLU A 90 -13.38 -11.99 -12.30
C GLU A 90 -13.83 -10.59 -12.75
N ASN A 91 -13.35 -9.54 -12.09
CA ASN A 91 -13.65 -8.15 -12.47
C ASN A 91 -13.04 -7.75 -13.82
N LEU A 92 -11.94 -8.39 -14.24
CA LEU A 92 -11.34 -8.24 -15.56
C LEU A 92 -12.04 -9.09 -16.64
N GLY A 93 -13.03 -9.91 -16.27
CA GLY A 93 -13.76 -10.79 -17.19
C GLY A 93 -13.16 -12.18 -17.33
N TYR A 94 -12.30 -12.60 -16.39
CA TYR A 94 -11.57 -13.87 -16.40
C TYR A 94 -11.97 -14.76 -15.21
N PRO A 95 -12.91 -15.71 -15.39
CA PRO A 95 -13.29 -16.66 -14.34
C PRO A 95 -12.16 -17.63 -13.97
N ASP A 96 -11.25 -17.92 -14.89
CA ASP A 96 -10.06 -18.73 -14.66
C ASP A 96 -8.82 -17.84 -14.50
N THR A 97 -8.19 -17.92 -13.33
CA THR A 97 -6.96 -17.19 -13.00
C THR A 97 -5.78 -17.55 -13.91
N ASN A 98 -5.79 -18.70 -14.58
CA ASN A 98 -4.69 -19.10 -15.47
C ASN A 98 -4.63 -18.28 -16.77
N ASN A 99 -5.77 -17.73 -17.20
CA ASN A 99 -5.86 -16.90 -18.42
C ASN A 99 -5.92 -15.40 -18.10
N CYS A 100 -5.85 -15.04 -16.83
CA CYS A 100 -5.98 -13.68 -16.37
C CYS A 100 -4.68 -12.88 -16.62
N PRO A 101 -4.77 -11.63 -17.12
CA PRO A 101 -3.60 -10.80 -17.37
C PRO A 101 -2.91 -10.31 -16.07
N ALA A 102 -3.54 -10.51 -14.90
CA ALA A 102 -2.96 -10.20 -13.59
C ALA A 102 -1.96 -11.27 -13.14
N THR A 103 -0.94 -11.54 -13.95
CA THR A 103 0.05 -12.56 -13.66
C THR A 103 0.91 -12.20 -12.43
N PRO A 104 1.59 -13.19 -11.81
CA PRO A 104 2.31 -12.94 -10.56
C PRO A 104 3.42 -11.89 -10.65
N LEU A 105 4.04 -11.70 -11.82
CA LEU A 105 5.16 -10.76 -11.99
C LEU A 105 4.72 -9.29 -11.87
N PRO A 106 3.77 -8.75 -12.65
CA PRO A 106 3.32 -7.37 -12.48
C PRO A 106 2.68 -7.10 -11.12
N VAL A 107 1.97 -8.08 -10.55
CA VAL A 107 1.44 -8.01 -9.17
C VAL A 107 2.56 -7.84 -8.16
N PHE A 108 3.59 -8.69 -8.23
CA PHE A 108 4.75 -8.60 -7.36
C PHE A 108 5.52 -7.29 -7.57
N ALA A 109 5.66 -6.83 -8.81
CA ALA A 109 6.35 -5.58 -9.13
C ALA A 109 5.65 -4.37 -8.50
N PHE A 110 4.32 -4.27 -8.59
CA PHE A 110 3.58 -3.19 -7.92
C PHE A 110 3.78 -3.24 -6.39
N ASN A 111 3.58 -4.41 -5.79
CA ASN A 111 3.66 -4.54 -4.34
C ASN A 111 5.10 -4.36 -3.80
N GLY A 112 6.09 -4.91 -4.49
CA GLY A 112 7.50 -4.79 -4.11
C GLY A 112 8.08 -3.40 -4.40
N ILE A 113 7.86 -2.84 -5.59
CA ILE A 113 8.45 -1.54 -5.96
C ILE A 113 7.66 -0.40 -5.32
N THR A 114 6.35 -0.32 -5.58
CA THR A 114 5.55 0.82 -5.14
C THR A 114 5.34 0.82 -3.65
N MET A 115 5.02 -0.33 -3.07
CA MET A 115 4.64 -0.39 -1.66
C MET A 115 5.81 -0.73 -0.75
N TRP A 116 6.69 -1.69 -1.06
CA TRP A 116 7.80 -2.00 -0.15
C TRP A 116 8.91 -0.94 -0.24
N ILE A 117 9.50 -0.75 -1.41
CA ILE A 117 10.59 0.23 -1.59
C ILE A 117 10.05 1.63 -1.32
N GLY A 118 8.88 1.95 -1.87
CA GLY A 118 8.25 3.24 -1.71
C GLY A 118 7.74 3.57 -0.31
N ALA A 119 7.29 2.59 0.49
CA ALA A 119 7.02 2.86 1.90
C ALA A 119 8.29 2.89 2.75
N TRP A 120 9.35 2.17 2.36
CA TRP A 120 10.66 2.27 3.01
C TRP A 120 11.29 3.65 2.84
N SER A 121 11.15 4.27 1.66
CA SER A 121 11.64 5.63 1.42
C SER A 121 10.93 6.68 2.29
N LEU A 122 9.75 6.39 2.85
CA LEU A 122 9.08 7.27 3.82
C LEU A 122 9.94 7.54 5.06
N ARG A 123 10.90 6.66 5.40
CA ARG A 123 11.91 6.90 6.44
C ARG A 123 12.78 8.13 6.18
N TYR A 124 12.93 8.49 4.91
CA TYR A 124 13.85 9.52 4.43
C TYR A 124 13.14 10.73 3.81
N ILE A 125 11.81 10.67 3.64
CA ILE A 125 11.02 11.69 2.94
C ILE A 125 10.14 12.46 3.92
N SER A 126 9.82 13.71 3.59
CA SER A 126 8.91 14.56 4.39
C SER A 126 7.51 13.95 4.52
N PRO A 127 6.87 14.01 5.70
CA PRO A 127 5.46 13.65 5.85
C PRO A 127 4.51 14.38 4.89
N SER A 128 4.83 15.63 4.54
CA SER A 128 4.04 16.46 3.61
C SER A 128 4.21 16.13 2.12
N ALA A 129 5.10 15.21 1.75
CA ALA A 129 5.24 14.77 0.36
C ALA A 129 4.88 13.28 0.25
N GLY A 130 5.85 12.42 0.54
CA GLY A 130 5.66 10.97 0.48
C GLY A 130 4.52 10.51 1.39
N GLY A 131 4.56 10.87 2.67
CA GLY A 131 3.57 10.40 3.66
C GLY A 131 2.12 10.60 3.21
N ALA A 132 1.79 11.85 2.86
CA ALA A 132 0.46 12.20 2.38
C ALA A 132 0.04 11.40 1.14
N ASN A 133 0.89 11.30 0.12
CA ASN A 133 0.56 10.58 -1.11
C ASN A 133 0.32 9.08 -0.87
N TYR A 134 1.16 8.45 -0.05
CA TYR A 134 0.99 7.05 0.32
C TYR A 134 -0.28 6.82 1.15
N TYR A 135 -0.61 7.72 2.08
CA TYR A 135 -1.89 7.66 2.77
C TYR A 135 -3.08 7.94 1.84
N GLY A 136 -2.90 8.74 0.79
CA GLY A 136 -3.87 8.90 -0.29
C GLY A 136 -4.16 7.58 -1.00
N MET A 137 -3.11 6.83 -1.36
CA MET A 137 -3.23 5.48 -1.90
C MET A 137 -3.93 4.53 -0.92
N VAL A 138 -3.53 4.53 0.35
CA VAL A 138 -4.14 3.70 1.41
C VAL A 138 -5.65 3.95 1.52
N VAL A 139 -6.07 5.22 1.52
CA VAL A 139 -7.49 5.57 1.60
C VAL A 139 -8.24 5.07 0.37
N VAL A 140 -7.72 5.31 -0.83
CA VAL A 140 -8.38 4.86 -2.07
C VAL A 140 -8.48 3.34 -2.14
N ASN A 141 -7.42 2.63 -1.74
CA ASN A 141 -7.43 1.18 -1.65
C ASN A 141 -8.51 0.70 -0.67
N GLY A 142 -8.51 1.21 0.57
CA GLY A 142 -9.47 0.79 1.57
C GLY A 142 -10.93 1.13 1.20
N LEU A 143 -11.16 2.29 0.56
CA LEU A 143 -12.48 2.62 0.03
C LEU A 143 -12.94 1.62 -1.03
N SER A 144 -12.03 1.08 -1.85
CA SER A 144 -12.38 0.05 -2.84
C SER A 144 -12.92 -1.23 -2.16
N HIS A 145 -12.30 -1.68 -1.06
CA HIS A 145 -12.78 -2.82 -0.29
C HIS A 145 -14.11 -2.56 0.42
N ILE A 146 -14.28 -1.37 1.01
CA ILE A 146 -15.53 -0.98 1.67
C ILE A 146 -16.67 -0.92 0.66
N ILE A 147 -16.46 -0.24 -0.46
CA ILE A 147 -17.46 -0.11 -1.52
C ILE A 147 -17.83 -1.48 -2.08
N ARG A 148 -16.84 -2.35 -2.31
CA ARG A 148 -17.08 -3.72 -2.79
C ARG A 148 -17.88 -4.53 -1.77
N ALA A 149 -17.53 -4.45 -0.48
CA ALA A 149 -18.24 -5.15 0.57
C ALA A 149 -19.71 -4.74 0.67
N ILE A 150 -19.99 -3.44 0.53
CA ILE A 150 -21.36 -2.92 0.54
C ILE A 150 -22.13 -3.38 -0.70
N LYS A 151 -21.51 -3.31 -1.89
CA LYS A 151 -22.16 -3.70 -3.15
C LYS A 151 -22.51 -5.17 -3.21
N ASP A 152 -21.59 -6.02 -2.76
CA ASP A 152 -21.75 -7.47 -2.80
C ASP A 152 -22.49 -7.98 -1.56
N ASN A 153 -22.65 -7.15 -0.53
CA ASN A 153 -23.13 -7.53 0.80
C ASN A 153 -22.32 -8.69 1.41
N GLU A 154 -21.03 -8.72 1.13
CA GLU A 154 -20.13 -9.81 1.48
C GLU A 154 -18.73 -9.29 1.86
N TYR A 155 -18.03 -10.06 2.71
CA TYR A 155 -16.63 -9.82 2.98
C TYR A 155 -15.78 -10.07 1.73
N ASN A 156 -14.82 -9.18 1.46
CA ASN A 156 -13.75 -9.38 0.48
C ASN A 156 -12.37 -9.26 1.14
N ALA A 157 -11.39 -9.92 0.53
CA ALA A 157 -10.00 -9.89 0.98
C ALA A 157 -9.46 -8.45 0.99
N GLY A 158 -8.88 -8.04 2.11
CA GLY A 158 -8.39 -6.67 2.34
C GLY A 158 -9.36 -5.82 3.18
N LEU A 159 -10.62 -6.25 3.38
CA LEU A 159 -11.59 -5.50 4.17
C LEU A 159 -11.21 -5.46 5.66
N ALA A 160 -10.67 -6.54 6.23
CA ALA A 160 -10.36 -6.58 7.66
C ALA A 160 -9.23 -5.61 8.00
N SER A 161 -8.12 -5.68 7.27
CA SER A 161 -7.00 -4.74 7.38
C SER A 161 -7.41 -3.32 6.98
N THR A 162 -8.37 -3.15 6.08
CA THR A 162 -8.93 -1.83 5.79
C THR A 162 -9.55 -1.18 7.04
N LEU A 163 -10.44 -1.92 7.70
CA LEU A 163 -11.19 -1.42 8.85
C LEU A 163 -10.32 -1.29 10.12
N LEU A 164 -9.39 -2.22 10.31
CA LEU A 164 -8.56 -2.28 11.51
C LEU A 164 -7.26 -1.49 11.40
N ASN A 165 -6.78 -1.22 10.18
CA ASN A 165 -5.46 -0.65 9.95
C ASN A 165 -5.51 0.59 9.05
N PHE A 166 -5.97 0.46 7.80
CA PHE A 166 -5.87 1.55 6.81
C PHE A 166 -6.67 2.79 7.21
N MET A 167 -7.96 2.64 7.49
CA MET A 167 -8.82 3.80 7.81
C MET A 167 -8.42 4.46 9.14
N PRO A 168 -8.18 3.74 10.25
CA PRO A 168 -7.72 4.34 11.49
C PRO A 168 -6.37 5.06 11.32
N ALA A 169 -5.39 4.44 10.66
CA ALA A 169 -4.08 5.04 10.47
C ALA A 169 -4.13 6.27 9.55
N ALA A 170 -4.95 6.23 8.49
CA ALA A 170 -5.14 7.37 7.60
C ALA A 170 -5.79 8.56 8.32
N TYR A 171 -6.81 8.31 9.14
CA TYR A 171 -7.43 9.33 9.98
C TYR A 171 -6.39 10.00 10.89
N LEU A 172 -5.66 9.20 11.66
CA LEU A 172 -4.62 9.72 12.58
C LEU A 172 -3.55 10.50 11.83
N PHE A 173 -3.09 9.98 10.68
CA PHE A 173 -2.09 10.66 9.88
C PHE A 173 -2.57 12.02 9.41
N TYR A 174 -3.75 12.10 8.79
CA TYR A 174 -4.29 13.36 8.28
C TYR A 174 -4.60 14.36 9.40
N SER A 175 -5.08 13.90 10.55
CA SER A 175 -5.23 14.75 11.74
C SER A 175 -3.88 15.34 12.17
N ALA A 176 -2.85 14.50 12.31
CA ALA A 176 -1.52 14.94 12.75
C ALA A 176 -0.87 15.96 11.80
N VAL A 177 -0.96 15.75 10.48
CA VAL A 177 -0.37 16.69 9.51
C VAL A 177 -1.14 18.00 9.36
N LEU A 178 -2.46 18.00 9.62
CA LEU A 178 -3.27 19.21 9.69
C LEU A 178 -2.94 20.02 10.94
N ASP A 179 -2.85 19.36 12.10
CA ASP A 179 -2.55 20.00 13.38
C ASP A 179 -1.13 20.61 13.38
N ASP A 180 -0.15 19.91 12.78
CA ASP A 180 1.22 20.39 12.59
C ASP A 180 1.36 21.36 11.40
N LYS A 181 0.24 21.74 10.75
CA LYS A 181 0.19 22.68 9.60
C LYS A 181 1.17 22.33 8.48
N ARG A 182 1.44 21.03 8.30
CA ARG A 182 2.35 20.52 7.26
C ARG A 182 1.69 20.46 5.89
N ILE A 183 0.38 20.28 5.88
CA ILE A 183 -0.46 20.27 4.68
C ILE A 183 -1.78 20.96 5.01
N GLY A 184 -2.41 21.56 4.00
CA GLY A 184 -3.76 22.09 4.09
C GLY A 184 -4.78 21.10 3.53
N VAL A 185 -6.06 21.52 3.49
CA VAL A 185 -7.14 20.74 2.85
C VAL A 185 -6.83 20.46 1.38
N ALA A 186 -6.23 21.42 0.67
CA ALA A 186 -5.77 21.22 -0.71
C ALA A 186 -4.71 20.12 -0.82
N GLY A 187 -3.86 19.96 0.21
CA GLY A 187 -2.88 18.89 0.30
C GLY A 187 -3.52 17.51 0.41
N ILE A 188 -4.55 17.38 1.24
CA ILE A 188 -5.35 16.15 1.38
C ILE A 188 -6.08 15.81 0.08
N VAL A 189 -6.73 16.80 -0.56
CA VAL A 189 -7.41 16.55 -1.84
C VAL A 189 -6.40 16.07 -2.88
N ARG A 190 -5.22 16.69 -2.96
CA ARG A 190 -4.15 16.28 -3.87
C ARG A 190 -3.68 14.85 -3.59
N SER A 191 -3.45 14.49 -2.32
CA SER A 191 -3.01 13.14 -1.99
C SER A 191 -4.04 12.09 -2.38
N LEU A 192 -5.34 12.36 -2.16
CA LEU A 192 -6.42 11.46 -2.59
C LEU A 192 -6.49 11.33 -4.12
N VAL A 193 -6.32 12.43 -4.86
CA VAL A 193 -6.24 12.40 -6.33
C VAL A 193 -5.06 11.54 -6.78
N LEU A 194 -3.89 11.70 -6.16
CA LEU A 194 -2.73 10.84 -6.45
C LEU A 194 -2.97 9.38 -6.06
N GLY A 195 -3.76 9.13 -5.01
CA GLY A 195 -4.24 7.80 -4.63
C GLY A 195 -5.07 7.15 -5.74
N VAL A 196 -5.98 7.90 -6.35
CA VAL A 196 -6.79 7.43 -7.48
C VAL A 196 -5.91 7.18 -8.69
N VAL A 197 -5.04 8.13 -9.03
CA VAL A 197 -4.12 7.98 -10.17
C VAL A 197 -3.22 6.77 -9.98
N GLY A 198 -2.64 6.58 -8.79
CA GLY A 198 -1.76 5.44 -8.52
C GLY A 198 -2.48 4.09 -8.59
N HIS A 199 -3.76 4.02 -8.22
CA HIS A 199 -4.60 2.83 -8.44
C HIS A 199 -4.85 2.58 -9.92
N LEU A 200 -5.15 3.62 -10.70
CA LEU A 200 -5.34 3.48 -12.14
C LEU A 200 -4.05 3.03 -12.83
N VAL A 201 -2.90 3.60 -12.44
CA VAL A 201 -1.58 3.20 -12.95
C VAL A 201 -1.22 1.75 -12.55
N TRP A 202 -1.83 1.22 -11.50
CA TRP A 202 -1.72 -0.20 -11.15
C TRP A 202 -2.66 -1.11 -11.96
N VAL A 203 -3.94 -0.75 -12.10
CA VAL A 203 -4.95 -1.60 -12.77
C VAL A 203 -4.86 -1.57 -14.30
N LEU A 204 -4.69 -0.39 -14.90
CA LEU A 204 -4.70 -0.21 -16.35
C LEU A 204 -3.65 -1.07 -17.10
N PRO A 205 -2.43 -1.28 -16.59
CA PRO A 205 -1.48 -2.18 -17.20
C PRO A 205 -2.02 -3.60 -17.45
N TYR A 206 -2.90 -4.15 -16.60
CA TYR A 206 -3.50 -5.46 -16.84
C TYR A 206 -4.40 -5.46 -18.07
N ILE A 207 -5.18 -4.39 -18.27
CA ILE A 207 -6.02 -4.20 -19.47
C ILE A 207 -5.15 -4.00 -20.72
N TRP A 208 -3.99 -3.37 -20.60
CA TRP A 208 -3.08 -3.18 -21.73
C TRP A 208 -2.27 -4.44 -22.07
N ILE A 209 -1.90 -5.25 -21.07
CA ILE A 209 -1.32 -6.59 -21.26
C ILE A 209 -2.33 -7.46 -22.01
N ASP A 210 -3.58 -7.47 -21.55
CA ASP A 210 -4.68 -8.24 -22.15
C ASP A 210 -4.86 -7.95 -23.65
N LYS A 211 -4.81 -6.67 -24.01
CA LYS A 211 -4.91 -6.21 -25.41
C LYS A 211 -3.63 -6.37 -26.22
N GLY A 212 -2.55 -6.87 -25.62
CA GLY A 212 -1.24 -7.02 -26.26
C GLY A 212 -0.54 -5.67 -26.55
N TYR A 213 -0.95 -4.58 -25.89
CA TYR A 213 -0.35 -3.25 -26.10
C TYR A 213 1.00 -3.10 -25.39
N ILE A 214 1.19 -3.79 -24.26
CA ILE A 214 2.43 -3.76 -23.49
C ILE A 214 2.81 -5.16 -23.01
N SER A 215 4.09 -5.35 -22.70
CA SER A 215 4.58 -6.56 -22.02
C SER A 215 4.44 -6.46 -20.49
N GLU A 216 4.51 -7.59 -19.80
CA GLU A 216 4.60 -7.63 -18.33
C GLU A 216 5.80 -6.82 -17.78
N VAL A 217 6.94 -6.86 -18.48
CA VAL A 217 8.14 -6.11 -18.10
C VAL A 217 7.89 -4.61 -18.21
N THR A 218 7.20 -4.17 -19.26
CA THR A 218 6.78 -2.77 -19.41
C THR A 218 5.84 -2.36 -18.26
N ALA A 219 4.90 -3.22 -17.88
CA ALA A 219 4.02 -2.98 -16.73
C ALA A 219 4.80 -2.84 -15.41
N CYS A 220 5.85 -3.65 -15.20
CA CYS A 220 6.75 -3.50 -14.05
C CYS A 220 7.48 -2.14 -14.07
N GLY A 221 7.97 -1.73 -15.25
CA GLY A 221 8.62 -0.42 -15.43
C GLY A 221 7.69 0.76 -15.14
N ILE A 222 6.40 0.66 -15.48
CA ILE A 222 5.38 1.66 -15.14
C ILE A 222 5.26 1.83 -13.62
N GLN A 223 5.45 0.78 -12.82
CA GLN A 223 5.39 0.88 -11.37
C GLN A 223 6.57 1.66 -10.75
N LEU A 224 7.71 1.75 -11.43
CA LEU A 224 8.78 2.67 -11.05
C LEU A 224 8.32 4.13 -11.15
N LEU A 225 7.59 4.47 -12.22
CA LEU A 225 7.02 5.80 -12.41
C LEU A 225 5.93 6.10 -11.37
N ASN A 226 5.09 5.11 -11.06
CA ASN A 226 4.08 5.21 -10.01
C ASN A 226 4.74 5.51 -8.64
N THR A 227 5.79 4.77 -8.30
CA THR A 227 6.58 4.99 -7.10
C THR A 227 7.21 6.38 -7.07
N ALA A 228 7.84 6.80 -8.17
CA ALA A 228 8.44 8.12 -8.28
C ALA A 228 7.40 9.23 -8.10
N MET A 229 6.21 9.10 -8.69
CA MET A 229 5.11 10.04 -8.51
C MET A 229 4.72 10.17 -7.03
N LEU A 230 4.51 9.05 -6.33
CA LEU A 230 4.12 9.08 -4.91
C LEU A 230 5.22 9.68 -4.01
N ASN A 231 6.49 9.51 -4.37
CA ASN A 231 7.62 10.01 -3.57
C ASN A 231 8.01 11.47 -3.84
N LEU A 232 7.89 11.92 -5.09
CA LEU A 232 8.47 13.20 -5.55
C LEU A 232 7.45 14.34 -5.62
N VAL A 233 6.15 14.02 -5.75
CA VAL A 233 5.12 15.04 -5.85
C VAL A 233 4.83 15.61 -4.46
N SER A 234 5.19 16.88 -4.23
CA SER A 234 4.90 17.57 -2.97
C SER A 234 3.39 17.74 -2.77
N THR A 235 2.89 17.83 -1.54
CA THR A 235 1.52 18.32 -1.29
C THR A 235 1.56 19.77 -0.81
N PRO A 236 0.61 20.62 -1.24
CA PRO A 236 0.56 22.01 -0.80
C PRO A 236 0.25 22.12 0.70
N VAL A 237 0.90 23.11 1.31
CA VAL A 237 0.57 23.62 2.66
C VAL A 237 -0.72 24.42 2.61
#